data_AF-A0AAU4JGG8-F1
#
_entry.id   AF-A0AAU4JGG8-F1
#
_cell.length_a   1.000
_cell.length_b   1.000
_cell.length_c   1.000
_cell.angle_alpha   90.00
_cell.angle_beta   90.00
_cell.angle_gamma   90.00
#
_symmetry.space_group_name_H-M   'P 1'
#
loop_
_entity.id
_entity.type
_entity.pdbx_description
1 polymer ?
#
loop_
_entity_poly.entity_id
_entity_poly.type
_entity_poly.pdbx_seq_one_letter_code
_entity_poly.pdbx_strand_id
1 'polypeptide(L)'
;MTSVAQVTSYSRPAVRALIIAQFATIGGFLAVLLLYIGRMTSAGVGPAEMLTGAYDPKDVAFFGVLHPVVAVLYLTGAVLGLPLAIVAGVVVARERAALPRATRSLLLAGAVGSLLVLVARLTPPLLDMHRWWMD
;
A
#
# COMPACT_ATOMS: atom_id res chain seq x y z
N MET A 1 -10.51 38.09 -21.83
CA MET A 1 -11.31 37.53 -20.72
C MET A 1 -10.68 36.21 -20.30
N THR A 2 -9.91 36.20 -19.21
CA THR A 2 -9.27 35.00 -18.67
C THR A 2 -10.34 34.13 -18.01
N SER A 3 -10.62 32.97 -18.61
CA SER A 3 -11.40 31.91 -18.00
C SER A 3 -10.69 31.49 -16.72
N VAL A 4 -11.20 31.95 -15.58
CA VAL A 4 -10.80 31.44 -14.28
C VAL A 4 -11.30 30.00 -14.25
N ALA A 5 -10.42 29.06 -14.59
CA ALA A 5 -10.71 27.64 -14.46
C ALA A 5 -11.24 27.43 -13.03
N GLN A 6 -12.52 27.10 -12.90
CA GLN A 6 -13.11 26.79 -11.61
C GLN A 6 -12.30 25.65 -11.00
N VAL A 7 -11.52 25.97 -9.97
CA VAL A 7 -10.81 24.98 -9.18
C VAL A 7 -11.89 24.26 -8.38
N THR A 8 -12.40 23.15 -8.90
CA THR A 8 -13.31 22.27 -8.18
C THR A 8 -12.60 21.81 -6.91
N SER A 9 -13.11 22.24 -5.76
CA SER A 9 -12.64 21.76 -4.46
C SER A 9 -13.00 20.29 -4.30
N TYR A 10 -12.08 19.48 -3.79
CA TYR A 10 -12.32 18.09 -3.45
C TYR A 10 -13.35 17.98 -2.35
N SER A 11 -14.33 17.10 -2.55
CA SER A 11 -15.33 16.84 -1.54
C SER A 11 -14.72 16.10 -0.35
N ARG A 12 -15.24 16.34 0.87
CA ARG A 12 -14.82 15.60 2.08
C ARG A 12 -14.86 14.07 1.91
N PRO A 13 -15.90 13.48 1.27
CA PRO A 13 -15.91 12.05 0.96
C PRO A 13 -14.75 11.60 0.06
N ALA A 14 -14.38 12.39 -0.95
CA ALA A 14 -13.28 12.06 -1.85
C ALA A 14 -11.93 12.06 -1.11
N VAL A 15 -11.68 13.06 -0.26
CA VAL A 15 -10.46 13.10 0.57
C VAL A 15 -10.40 11.90 1.53
N ARG A 16 -11.53 11.53 2.13
CA ARG A 16 -11.61 10.35 2.99
C ARG A 16 -11.32 9.06 2.23
N ALA A 17 -11.90 8.90 1.04
CA ALA A 17 -11.66 7.74 0.19
C ALA A 17 -10.19 7.63 -0.22
N LEU A 18 -9.54 8.74 -0.55
CA LEU A 18 -8.11 8.80 -0.88
C LEU A 18 -7.24 8.34 0.30
N ILE A 19 -7.51 8.82 1.51
CA ILE A 19 -6.82 8.38 2.72
C ILE A 19 -7.02 6.88 2.91
N ILE A 20 -8.25 6.39 2.86
CA ILE A 20 -8.56 4.96 3.02
C ILE A 20 -7.80 4.12 1.98
N ALA A 21 -7.78 4.54 0.72
CA ALA A 21 -7.09 3.82 -0.35
C ALA A 21 -5.57 3.72 -0.09
N GLN A 22 -4.93 4.81 0.34
CA GLN A 22 -3.51 4.80 0.70
C GLN A 22 -3.23 3.83 1.85
N PHE A 23 -3.96 3.94 2.95
CA PHE A 23 -3.72 3.10 4.12
C PHE A 23 -4.10 1.63 3.88
N ALA A 24 -5.12 1.34 3.07
CA ALA A 24 -5.51 -0.02 2.72
C ALA A 24 -4.43 -0.70 1.86
N THR A 25 -3.86 0.01 0.88
CA THR A 25 -2.78 -0.54 0.02
C THR A 25 -1.47 -0.72 0.78
N ILE A 26 -1.12 0.21 1.67
CA ILE A 26 0.01 0.06 2.61
C ILE A 26 -0.23 -1.14 3.53
N GLY A 27 -1.44 -1.26 4.10
CA GLY A 27 -1.83 -2.37 4.96
C GLY A 27 -1.74 -3.72 4.25
N GLY A 28 -2.15 -3.80 2.98
CA GLY A 28 -1.98 -5.01 2.17
C GLY A 28 -0.51 -5.41 2.01
N PHE A 29 0.38 -4.45 1.76
CA PHE A 29 1.82 -4.73 1.72
C PHE A 29 2.37 -5.20 3.08
N LEU A 30 2.02 -4.52 4.16
CA LEU A 30 2.47 -4.88 5.50
C LEU A 30 1.96 -6.26 5.94
N ALA A 31 0.73 -6.63 5.55
CA ALA A 31 0.18 -7.95 5.83
C ALA A 31 1.01 -9.06 5.17
N VAL A 32 1.37 -8.90 3.90
CA VAL A 32 2.23 -9.86 3.18
C VAL A 32 3.62 -9.91 3.81
N LEU A 33 4.21 -8.76 4.14
CA LEU A 33 5.52 -8.70 4.79
C LEU A 33 5.54 -9.41 6.15
N LEU A 34 4.55 -9.14 6.99
CA LEU A 34 4.44 -9.77 8.31
C LEU A 34 4.18 -11.27 8.18
N LEU A 35 3.40 -11.70 7.20
CA LEU A 35 3.16 -13.11 6.95
C LEU A 35 4.44 -13.81 6.49
N TYR A 36 5.17 -13.20 5.56
CA TYR A 36 6.44 -13.74 5.05
C TYR A 36 7.47 -13.90 6.19
N ILE A 37 7.68 -12.85 6.98
CA ILE A 37 8.60 -12.88 8.12
C ILE A 37 8.11 -13.86 9.20
N GLY A 38 6.82 -13.85 9.52
CA GLY A 38 6.21 -14.76 10.49
C GLY A 38 6.37 -16.22 10.10
N ARG A 39 6.22 -16.53 8.81
CA ARG A 39 6.39 -17.89 8.28
C ARG A 39 7.87 -18.33 8.33
N MET A 40 8.79 -17.47 7.88
CA MET A 40 10.24 -17.74 8.00
C MET A 40 10.67 -17.99 9.45
N THR A 41 10.26 -17.10 10.35
CA THR A 41 10.65 -17.19 11.77
C THR A 41 10.03 -18.38 12.48
N SER A 42 8.77 -18.73 12.20
CA SER A 42 8.12 -19.90 12.80
C SER A 42 8.66 -21.24 12.27
N ALA A 43 9.08 -21.30 11.00
CA ALA A 43 9.68 -22.50 10.41
C ALA A 43 11.19 -22.59 10.62
N GLY A 44 11.85 -21.51 11.07
CA GLY A 44 13.31 -21.47 11.23
C GLY A 44 14.06 -21.52 9.89
N VAL A 45 13.46 -21.00 8.82
CA VAL A 45 14.00 -21.08 7.45
C VAL A 45 14.33 -19.70 6.89
N GLY A 46 15.23 -19.66 5.92
CA GLY A 46 15.61 -18.45 5.22
C GLY A 46 14.73 -18.14 3.99
N PRO A 47 15.02 -17.02 3.30
CA PRO A 47 14.30 -16.60 2.09
C PRO A 47 14.34 -17.62 0.94
N ALA A 48 15.46 -18.35 0.79
CA ALA A 48 15.63 -19.30 -0.30
C ALA A 48 14.73 -20.53 -0.14
N GLU A 49 14.60 -21.03 1.09
CA GLU A 49 13.73 -22.14 1.44
C GLU A 49 12.25 -21.78 1.32
N MET A 50 11.89 -20.51 1.53
CA MET A 50 10.51 -20.05 1.31
C MET A 50 10.07 -20.19 -0.15
N LEU A 51 11.00 -20.15 -1.10
CA LEU A 51 10.72 -20.21 -2.54
C LEU A 51 10.58 -21.66 -3.07
N THR A 52 10.66 -22.68 -2.21
CA THR A 52 10.55 -24.08 -2.65
C THR A 52 9.11 -24.57 -2.77
N GLY A 53 8.12 -23.72 -2.46
CA GLY A 53 6.69 -24.06 -2.44
C GLY A 53 6.22 -24.83 -1.18
N ALA A 54 7.14 -25.30 -0.33
CA ALA A 54 6.80 -26.04 0.89
C ALA A 54 6.14 -25.17 1.98
N TYR A 55 6.15 -23.85 1.80
CA TYR A 55 5.65 -22.85 2.75
C TYR A 55 4.66 -21.90 2.09
N ASP A 56 3.73 -22.42 1.27
CA ASP A 56 2.75 -21.60 0.54
C ASP A 56 1.94 -20.71 1.51
N PRO A 57 1.77 -19.40 1.20
CA PRO A 57 0.97 -18.49 2.01
C PRO A 57 -0.49 -18.92 2.23
N LYS A 58 -1.07 -19.69 1.30
CA LYS A 58 -2.48 -20.15 1.31
C LYS A 58 -2.73 -21.25 2.33
N ASP A 59 -1.69 -21.99 2.72
CA ASP A 59 -1.78 -23.08 3.71
C ASP A 59 -2.00 -22.56 5.14
N VAL A 60 -1.89 -21.24 5.36
CA VAL A 60 -2.15 -20.61 6.65
C VAL A 60 -3.66 -20.44 6.81
N ALA A 61 -4.27 -21.21 7.73
CA ALA A 61 -5.72 -21.39 7.91
C ALA A 61 -6.59 -20.12 7.87
N PHE A 62 -6.09 -18.96 8.35
CA PHE A 62 -6.80 -17.67 8.26
C PHE A 62 -6.51 -16.89 6.97
N PHE A 63 -5.31 -17.02 6.43
CA PHE A 63 -4.90 -16.30 5.23
C PHE A 63 -5.38 -16.97 3.96
N GLY A 64 -5.65 -18.28 3.92
CA GLY A 64 -6.26 -18.92 2.75
C GLY A 64 -7.57 -18.24 2.30
N VAL A 65 -8.40 -17.78 3.24
CA VAL A 65 -9.66 -17.08 2.95
C VAL A 65 -9.46 -15.59 2.63
N LEU A 66 -8.48 -14.94 3.28
CA LEU A 66 -8.19 -13.51 3.09
C LEU A 66 -7.21 -13.24 1.95
N HIS A 67 -6.55 -14.28 1.43
CA HIS A 67 -5.56 -14.22 0.37
C HIS A 67 -6.00 -13.37 -0.82
N PRO A 68 -7.19 -13.56 -1.42
CA PRO A 68 -7.60 -12.76 -2.58
C PRO A 68 -7.73 -11.27 -2.23
N VAL A 69 -8.27 -10.93 -1.06
CA VAL A 69 -8.43 -9.53 -0.63
C VAL A 69 -7.08 -8.88 -0.41
N VAL A 70 -6.17 -9.57 0.31
CA VAL A 70 -4.82 -9.08 0.56
C VAL A 70 -4.03 -8.96 -0.74
N ALA A 71 -4.18 -9.91 -1.66
CA ALA A 71 -3.53 -9.90 -2.98
C ALA A 71 -4.00 -8.71 -3.81
N VAL A 72 -5.32 -8.43 -3.83
CA VAL A 72 -5.86 -7.26 -4.52
C VAL A 72 -5.28 -5.97 -3.94
N LEU A 73 -5.28 -5.81 -2.60
CA LEU A 73 -4.71 -4.62 -1.96
C LEU A 73 -3.21 -4.47 -2.22
N TYR A 74 -2.48 -5.59 -2.15
CA TYR A 74 -1.04 -5.66 -2.42
C TYR A 74 -0.72 -5.25 -3.86
N LEU A 75 -1.42 -5.79 -4.85
CA LEU A 75 -1.21 -5.48 -6.27
C LEU A 75 -1.70 -4.06 -6.61
N THR A 76 -2.85 -3.66 -6.07
CA THR A 76 -3.36 -2.29 -6.22
C THR A 76 -2.36 -1.28 -5.68
N GLY A 77 -1.70 -1.56 -4.55
CA GLY A 77 -0.64 -0.71 -4.02
C GLY A 77 0.58 -0.61 -4.94
N ALA A 78 0.95 -1.69 -5.63
CA ALA A 78 2.05 -1.68 -6.59
C ALA A 78 1.76 -0.79 -7.81
N VAL A 79 0.51 -0.80 -8.28
CA VAL A 79 0.10 -0.06 -9.48
C VAL A 79 -0.30 1.38 -9.16
N LEU A 80 -1.12 1.58 -8.12
CA LEU A 80 -1.72 2.86 -7.77
C LEU A 80 -0.97 3.63 -6.69
N GLY A 81 0.03 3.05 -6.02
CA GLY A 81 0.74 3.72 -4.93
C GLY A 81 1.33 5.07 -5.32
N LEU A 82 2.00 5.15 -6.49
CA LEU A 82 2.55 6.40 -7.00
C LEU A 82 1.45 7.40 -7.43
N PRO A 83 0.45 7.02 -8.25
CA PRO A 83 -0.69 7.90 -8.54
C PRO A 83 -1.39 8.45 -7.29
N LEU A 84 -1.64 7.62 -6.28
CA LEU A 84 -2.29 8.03 -5.02
C LEU A 84 -1.44 9.02 -4.23
N ALA A 85 -0.11 8.83 -4.21
CA ALA A 85 0.80 9.76 -3.55
C ALA A 85 0.83 11.13 -4.25
N ILE A 86 0.85 11.14 -5.59
CA ILE A 86 0.80 12.38 -6.39
C ILE A 86 -0.50 13.13 -6.14
N VAL A 87 -1.65 12.44 -6.23
CA VAL A 87 -2.96 13.06 -6.00
C VAL A 87 -3.05 13.66 -4.60
N ALA A 88 -2.57 12.96 -3.57
CA ALA A 88 -2.55 13.50 -2.22
C ALA A 88 -1.66 14.74 -2.08
N GLY A 89 -0.48 14.74 -2.70
CA GLY A 89 0.38 15.93 -2.76
C GLY A 89 -0.32 17.12 -3.40
N VAL A 90 -1.01 16.90 -4.53
CA VAL A 90 -1.79 17.92 -5.23
C VAL A 90 -2.93 18.46 -4.36
N VAL A 91 -3.71 17.58 -3.72
CA VAL A 91 -4.80 17.96 -2.81
C VAL A 91 -4.28 18.81 -1.65
N VAL A 92 -3.18 18.39 -1.02
CA VAL A 92 -2.56 19.13 0.08
C VAL A 92 -2.03 20.50 -0.36
N ALA A 93 -1.43 20.58 -1.56
CA ALA A 93 -0.92 21.84 -2.10
C ALA A 93 -2.04 22.82 -2.44
N ARG A 94 -3.13 22.34 -3.08
CA ARG A 94 -4.26 23.17 -3.52
C ARG A 94 -5.16 23.62 -2.38
N GLU A 95 -5.40 22.75 -1.40
CA GLU A 95 -6.38 23.02 -0.33
C GLU A 95 -5.74 23.27 1.03
N ARG A 96 -4.49 23.76 1.04
CA ARG A 96 -3.71 23.99 2.25
C ARG A 96 -4.40 24.91 3.27
N ALA A 97 -5.19 25.89 2.84
CA ALA A 97 -5.90 26.77 3.77
C ALA A 97 -7.19 26.13 4.33
N ALA A 98 -7.85 25.28 3.55
CA ALA A 98 -9.15 24.70 3.86
C ALA A 98 -9.07 23.36 4.62
N LEU A 99 -7.97 22.61 4.45
CA LEU A 99 -7.82 21.30 5.06
C LEU A 99 -7.34 21.37 6.52
N PRO A 100 -8.00 20.65 7.45
CA PRO A 100 -7.51 20.47 8.81
C PRO A 100 -6.08 19.89 8.82
N ARG A 101 -5.28 20.31 9.82
CA ARG A 101 -3.89 19.83 9.97
C ARG A 101 -3.78 18.31 10.07
N ALA A 102 -4.72 17.67 10.77
CA ALA A 102 -4.77 16.22 10.89
C ALA A 102 -4.97 15.53 9.53
N THR A 103 -5.96 15.97 8.74
CA THR A 103 -6.23 15.43 7.40
C THR A 103 -5.04 15.59 6.48
N ARG A 104 -4.37 16.75 6.52
CA ARG A 104 -3.13 16.99 5.76
C ARG A 104 -2.03 16.02 6.15
N SER A 105 -1.85 15.82 7.45
CA SER A 105 -0.82 14.93 7.97
C SER A 105 -1.08 13.49 7.53
N LEU A 106 -2.35 13.04 7.57
CA LEU A 106 -2.73 11.71 7.09
C LEU A 106 -2.48 11.52 5.58
N LEU A 107 -2.83 12.50 4.75
CA LEU A 107 -2.57 12.47 3.31
C LEU A 107 -1.07 12.41 2.99
N LEU A 108 -0.27 13.20 3.69
CA LEU A 108 1.18 13.21 3.50
C LEU A 108 1.83 11.92 4.04
N ALA A 109 1.39 11.44 5.20
CA ALA A 109 1.87 10.19 5.77
C ALA A 109 1.55 9.00 4.84
N GLY A 110 0.34 8.93 4.31
CA GLY A 110 -0.04 7.92 3.34
C GLY A 110 0.74 8.06 2.02
N ALA A 111 0.94 9.28 1.50
CA ALA A 111 1.75 9.50 0.31
C ALA A 111 3.21 9.03 0.49
N VAL A 112 3.86 9.43 1.59
CA VAL A 112 5.21 9.00 1.93
C VAL A 112 5.26 7.48 2.14
N GLY A 113 4.29 6.92 2.87
CA GLY A 113 4.19 5.48 3.08
C GLY A 113 4.04 4.68 1.78
N SER A 114 3.19 5.14 0.86
CA SER A 114 3.03 4.53 -0.46
C SER A 114 4.35 4.56 -1.25
N LEU A 115 5.09 5.68 -1.22
CA LEU A 115 6.40 5.76 -1.88
C LEU A 115 7.42 4.83 -1.25
N LEU A 116 7.49 4.78 0.08
CA LEU A 116 8.39 3.87 0.80
C LEU A 116 8.11 2.41 0.46
N VAL A 117 6.84 2.00 0.45
CA VAL A 117 6.43 0.65 0.04
C VAL A 117 6.83 0.37 -1.41
N LEU A 118 6.63 1.34 -2.31
CA LEU A 118 6.95 1.18 -3.73
C LEU A 118 8.46 1.00 -3.95
N VAL A 119 9.27 1.80 -3.27
CA VAL A 119 10.75 1.67 -3.29
C VAL A 119 11.18 0.35 -2.65
N ALA A 120 10.57 -0.04 -1.53
CA ALA A 120 10.89 -1.27 -0.83
C ALA A 120 10.70 -2.50 -1.73
N ARG A 121 9.65 -2.54 -2.56
CA ARG A 121 9.40 -3.62 -3.54
C ARG A 121 10.53 -3.83 -4.54
N LEU A 122 11.42 -2.86 -4.72
CA LEU A 122 12.57 -2.94 -5.62
C LEU A 122 13.82 -3.50 -4.94
N THR A 123 13.76 -3.80 -3.64
CA THR A 123 14.88 -4.39 -2.90
C THR A 123 14.92 -5.92 -3.07
N PRO A 124 16.10 -6.55 -3.12
CA PRO A 124 16.20 -8.00 -3.33
C PRO A 124 15.38 -8.86 -2.36
N PRO A 125 15.40 -8.61 -1.02
CA PRO A 125 14.61 -9.42 -0.09
C PRO A 125 13.09 -9.36 -0.33
N LEU A 126 12.60 -8.22 -0.85
CA LEU A 126 11.17 -8.03 -1.12
C LEU A 126 10.75 -8.52 -2.50
N LEU A 127 11.70 -8.73 -3.42
CA LEU A 127 11.44 -9.47 -4.65
C LEU A 127 11.19 -10.96 -4.37
N ASP A 128 11.93 -11.55 -3.43
CA ASP A 128 11.69 -12.94 -3.00
C ASP A 128 10.34 -13.07 -2.27
N MET A 129 10.02 -12.12 -1.39
CA MET A 129 8.68 -12.02 -0.80
C MET A 129 7.59 -11.92 -1.88
N HIS A 130 7.82 -11.13 -2.93
CA HIS A 130 6.85 -10.98 -4.00
C HIS A 130 6.65 -12.28 -4.77
N ARG A 131 7.72 -13.01 -5.08
CA ARG A 131 7.64 -14.33 -5.74
C ARG A 131 6.89 -15.31 -4.88
N TRP A 132 7.27 -15.43 -3.61
CA TRP A 132 6.61 -16.29 -2.64
C TRP A 132 5.11 -15.99 -2.49
N TRP A 133 4.71 -14.71 -2.55
CA TRP A 133 3.30 -14.32 -2.47
C TRP A 133 2.48 -14.61 -3.73
N MET A 134 3.14 -14.65 -4.90
CA MET A 134 2.46 -14.85 -6.19
C MET A 134 2.45 -16.31 -6.64
N ASP A 135 3.21 -17.17 -5.98
CA ASP A 135 3.16 -18.63 -6.10
C ASP A 135 1.85 -19.17 -5.52
#